data_AF-A0A497NX83-F1
#
_entry.id   AF-A0A497NX83-F1
#
_cell.length_a   1.000
_cell.length_b   1.000
_cell.length_c   1.000
_cell.angle_alpha   90.00
_cell.angle_beta   90.00
_cell.angle_gamma   90.00
#
_symmetry.space_group_name_H-M   'P 1'
#
loop_
_entity.id
_entity.type
_entity.pdbx_description
1 polymer ?
#
loop_
_entity_poly.entity_id
_entity_poly.type
_entity_poly.pdbx_seq_one_letter_code
_entity_poly.pdbx_strand_id
1 'polypeptide(L)' 'MIHKRFIRELASSIARHGVLQPVLVEPTGKGKYKLLIGERRLKAAVKAGLSTVPAVVLDEP' A
#
# COMPACT_ATOMS: atom_id res chain seq x y z
N MET A 1 -11.88 13.56 14.34
CA MET A 1 -12.59 13.23 13.08
C MET A 1 -11.78 13.66 11.84
N ILE A 2 -10.49 13.30 11.73
CA ILE A 2 -9.58 13.75 10.65
C ILE A 2 -9.10 12.59 9.75
N HIS A 3 -9.11 11.34 10.22
CA HIS A 3 -8.46 10.22 9.52
C HIS A 3 -9.30 9.50 8.43
N LYS A 4 -10.63 9.44 8.55
CA LYS A 4 -11.48 8.60 7.66
C LYS A 4 -11.70 9.19 6.26
N ARG A 5 -11.70 10.52 6.11
CA ARG A 5 -12.02 11.18 4.83
C ARG A 5 -10.91 10.96 3.80
N PHE A 6 -9.65 11.11 4.22
CA PHE A 6 -8.50 10.93 3.33
C PHE A 6 -8.35 9.51 2.76
N ILE A 7 -8.74 8.46 3.51
CA ILE A 7 -8.65 7.09 2.98
C ILE A 7 -9.67 6.85 1.86
N ARG A 8 -10.86 7.47 1.91
CA ARG A 8 -11.86 7.33 0.83
C ARG A 8 -11.42 8.05 -0.44
N GLU A 9 -10.93 9.28 -0.30
CA GLU A 9 -10.42 10.06 -1.43
C GLU A 9 -9.20 9.37 -2.05
N LEU A 10 -8.29 8.85 -1.22
CA LEU A 10 -7.14 8.07 -1.69
C LEU A 10 -7.57 6.76 -2.37
N ALA A 11 -8.56 6.04 -1.83
CA ALA A 11 -9.07 4.84 -2.46
C ALA A 11 -9.74 5.14 -3.81
N SER A 12 -10.48 6.24 -3.92
CA SER A 12 -11.07 6.68 -5.19
C SER A 12 -10.00 7.03 -6.23
N SER A 13 -8.91 7.68 -5.79
CA SER A 13 -7.76 7.95 -6.67
C SER A 13 -7.08 6.66 -7.11
N ILE A 14 -6.81 5.74 -6.18
CA ILE A 14 -6.19 4.44 -6.47
C ILE A 14 -7.05 3.58 -7.40
N ALA A 15 -8.38 3.60 -7.24
CA ALA A 15 -9.28 2.87 -8.13
C ALA A 15 -9.21 3.37 -9.59
N ARG A 16 -8.94 4.65 -9.80
CA ARG A 16 -8.82 5.24 -11.15
C ARG A 16 -7.43 5.12 -11.76
N HIS A 17 -6.39 5.31 -10.96
CA HIS A 17 -5.02 5.49 -11.45
C HIS A 17 -4.05 4.39 -11.00
N GLY A 18 -4.51 3.45 -10.18
CA GLY A 18 -3.65 2.51 -9.47
C GLY A 18 -2.87 3.16 -8.34
N VAL A 19 -1.99 2.37 -7.71
CA VAL A 19 -1.08 2.84 -6.68
C VAL A 19 0.18 3.40 -7.36
N LEU A 20 0.27 4.73 -7.47
CA LEU A 20 1.40 5.39 -8.14
C LEU A 20 2.70 5.39 -7.33
N GLN A 21 2.56 5.40 -6.00
CA GLN A 21 3.69 5.42 -5.08
C GLN A 21 3.77 4.08 -4.35
N PRO A 22 4.87 3.31 -4.52
CA PRO A 22 4.98 1.99 -3.95
C PRO A 22 4.94 2.03 -2.41
N VAL A 23 4.60 0.89 -1.83
CA VAL A 23 4.81 0.64 -0.39
C VAL A 23 6.22 0.14 -0.15
N LEU A 24 6.75 0.38 1.05
CA LEU A 24 8.05 -0.17 1.44
C LEU A 24 7.83 -1.45 2.23
N VAL A 25 8.53 -2.51 1.86
CA VAL A 25 8.45 -3.80 2.54
C VAL A 25 9.84 -4.35 2.84
N GLU A 26 9.94 -5.19 3.85
CA GLU A 26 11.12 -6.02 4.13
C GLU A 26 10.78 -7.50 3.92
N PRO A 27 11.72 -8.34 3.43
CA PRO A 27 11.50 -9.77 3.36
C PRO A 27 11.46 -10.39 4.76
N THR A 28 10.50 -11.27 5.03
CA THR A 28 10.41 -12.04 6.29
C THR A 28 10.80 -13.51 6.12
N GLY A 29 11.36 -13.87 4.96
CA GLY A 29 11.61 -15.25 4.55
C GLY A 29 10.37 -15.97 3.97
N LYS A 30 10.60 -17.12 3.32
CA LYS A 30 9.56 -17.98 2.70
C LYS A 30 8.65 -17.23 1.70
N GLY A 31 9.21 -16.28 0.96
CA GLY A 31 8.47 -15.47 -0.02
C GLY A 31 7.42 -14.53 0.58
N LYS A 32 7.52 -14.25 1.89
CA LYS A 32 6.65 -13.29 2.58
C LYS A 32 7.35 -11.97 2.81
N TYR A 33 6.55 -10.93 2.93
CA TYR A 33 6.98 -9.56 3.11
C TYR A 33 6.22 -8.90 4.25
N LYS A 34 6.90 -8.05 5.01
CA LYS A 34 6.30 -7.20 6.03
C LYS A 34 6.29 -5.76 5.57
N LEU A 35 5.15 -5.09 5.76
CA LEU A 35 5.01 -3.67 5.45
C LEU A 35 5.79 -2.82 6.45
N LEU A 36 6.71 -2.00 5.94
CA LEU A 36 7.44 -0.98 6.69
C LEU A 36 6.73 0.38 6.61
N ILE A 37 6.43 0.84 5.39
CA ILE A 37 5.86 2.18 5.13
C ILE A 37 4.74 2.10 4.10
N GLY A 38 3.69 2.91 4.31
CA GLY A 38 2.60 3.08 3.34
C GLY A 38 1.28 2.45 3.78
N GLU A 39 1.05 2.25 5.08
CA GLU A 39 -0.17 1.62 5.63
C GLU A 39 -1.45 2.26 5.09
N ARG A 40 -1.48 3.59 4.93
CA ARG A 40 -2.62 4.31 4.36
C ARG A 40 -2.87 3.96 2.89
N ARG A 41 -1.81 3.78 2.09
CA ARG A 41 -1.91 3.36 0.68
C ARG A 41 -2.39 1.92 0.60
N LEU A 42 -1.84 1.04 1.43
CA LEU A 42 -2.29 -0.36 1.49
C LEU A 42 -3.78 -0.46 1.86
N LYS A 43 -4.22 0.25 2.90
CA LYS A 43 -5.65 0.30 3.30
C LYS A 43 -6.53 0.86 2.19
N ALA A 44 -6.08 1.90 1.50
CA ALA A 44 -6.82 2.50 0.40
C ALA A 44 -6.88 1.59 -0.84
N ALA A 45 -5.81 0.86 -1.14
CA ALA A 45 -5.77 -0.13 -2.22
C ALA A 45 -6.71 -1.32 -1.96
N VAL A 46 -6.72 -1.85 -0.72
CA VAL A 46 -7.69 -2.87 -0.30
C VAL A 46 -9.12 -2.35 -0.45
N LYS A 47 -9.39 -1.12 -0.01
CA LYS A 47 -10.71 -0.50 -0.16
C LYS A 47 -11.10 -0.25 -1.62
N ALA A 48 -10.13 -0.02 -2.50
CA ALA A 48 -10.31 0.12 -3.94
C ALA A 48 -10.45 -1.24 -4.66
N GLY A 49 -10.34 -2.36 -3.95
CA GLY A 49 -10.51 -3.70 -4.51
C GLY A 49 -9.29 -4.26 -5.23
N LEU A 50 -8.10 -3.68 -5.04
CA LEU A 50 -6.87 -4.18 -5.67
C LEU A 50 -6.37 -5.42 -4.92
N SER A 51 -6.01 -6.46 -5.67
CA SER A 51 -5.41 -7.69 -5.17
C SER A 51 -3.88 -7.58 -4.97
N THR A 52 -3.23 -6.66 -5.68
CA THR A 52 -1.79 -6.43 -5.62
C THR A 52 -1.47 -4.94 -5.59
N VAL A 53 -0.29 -4.60 -5.05
CA VAL A 53 0.24 -3.24 -5.03
C VAL A 53 1.73 -3.26 -5.36
N PRO A 54 2.27 -2.22 -6.03
CA PRO A 54 3.70 -2.09 -6.21
C PRO A 54 4.39 -1.89 -4.86
N ALA A 55 5.50 -2.59 -4.68
CA ALA A 55 6.30 -2.53 -3.46
C ALA A 55 7.78 -2.38 -3.82
N VAL A 56 8.49 -1.58 -3.03
CA VAL A 56 9.95 -1.55 -2.98
C VAL A 56 10.37 -2.46 -1.83
N VAL A 57 11.24 -3.41 -2.13
CA VAL A 57 11.83 -4.30 -1.13
C VAL A 57 13.08 -3.61 -0.59
N LEU A 58 13.14 -3.41 0.72
CA LEU A 58 14.35 -3.03 1.44
C LEU A 58 15.04 -4.33 1.86
N ASP A 59 16.02 -4.77 1.07
CA ASP A 59 17.02 -5.74 1.49
C ASP A 59 18.26 -4.99 1.98
N GLU A 60 18.54 -5.05 3.28
CA GLU A 60 19.87 -4.63 3.74
C GLU A 60 20.89 -5.66 3.21
N PRO A 61 21.99 -5.20 2.57
CA PRO A 61 23.03 -6.07 2.03
C PRO A 61 23.84 -6.81 3.10
#